data_AF-A0A286E5P0-F1
#
_entry.id   AF-A0A286E5P0-F1
#
_cell.length_a   1.000
_cell.length_b   1.000
_cell.length_c   1.000
_cell.angle_alpha   90.00
_cell.angle_beta   90.00
_cell.angle_gamma   90.00
#
_symmetry.space_group_name_H-M   'P 1'
#
loop_
_entity.id
_entity.type
_entity.pdbx_description
1 polymer ?
#
loop_
_entity_poly.entity_id
_entity_poly.type
_entity_poly.pdbx_seq_one_letter_code
_entity_poly.pdbx_strand_id
1 'polypeptide(L)'
;MFTINNQNLDMSHIYYQEKKYGINTQQKEVYSFLWSENIDLFLSICQKNIDDFILDCTFDSYDDLNGLEIEYLYNLNFPNSSSLLRNNPNEFCDLLYKYQNLLIFTPIFHNNTYNWQDSNIFIINPIQSISIENNHIKIQGIGYFLNK
;
A
#
# COMPACT_ATOMS: atom_id res chain seq x y z
N MET A 1 12.77 -1.34 3.71
CA MET A 1 13.39 -2.54 3.07
C MET A 1 12.32 -3.51 2.60
N PHE A 2 12.34 -3.92 1.33
CA PHE A 2 11.42 -4.93 0.77
C PHE A 2 12.12 -6.27 0.60
N THR A 3 11.50 -7.35 1.09
CA THR A 3 12.07 -8.69 1.12
C THR A 3 11.15 -9.74 0.54
N ILE A 4 11.73 -10.67 -0.22
CA ILE A 4 11.08 -11.89 -0.72
C ILE A 4 12.05 -13.04 -0.46
N ASN A 5 11.61 -14.11 0.20
CA ASN A 5 12.47 -15.27 0.53
C ASN A 5 13.84 -14.87 1.15
N ASN A 6 13.83 -13.92 2.08
CA ASN A 6 15.03 -13.34 2.74
C ASN A 6 16.01 -12.60 1.80
N GLN A 7 15.61 -12.29 0.57
CA GLN A 7 16.37 -11.47 -0.37
C GLN A 7 15.78 -10.07 -0.44
N ASN A 8 16.65 -9.06 -0.40
CA ASN A 8 16.23 -7.67 -0.57
C ASN A 8 15.97 -7.40 -2.06
N LEU A 9 14.83 -6.79 -2.36
CA LEU A 9 14.52 -6.27 -3.69
C LEU A 9 14.53 -4.74 -3.67
N ASP A 10 14.95 -4.17 -4.79
CA ASP A 10 14.79 -2.75 -5.05
C ASP A 10 13.31 -2.44 -5.31
N MET A 11 12.78 -1.45 -4.59
CA MET A 11 11.41 -0.96 -4.72
C MET A 11 11.08 -0.47 -6.14
N SER A 12 12.10 -0.07 -6.93
CA SER A 12 11.92 0.33 -8.33
C SER A 12 11.41 -0.79 -9.24
N HIS A 13 11.53 -2.06 -8.82
CA HIS A 13 11.04 -3.23 -9.56
C HIS A 13 9.73 -3.78 -9.01
N ILE A 14 9.05 -3.05 -8.12
CA ILE A 14 7.88 -3.55 -7.40
C ILE A 14 6.63 -2.80 -7.83
N TYR A 15 5.63 -3.56 -8.24
CA TYR A 15 4.39 -3.03 -8.79
C TYR A 15 3.19 -3.65 -8.11
N TYR A 16 2.09 -2.91 -8.11
CA TYR A 16 0.82 -3.39 -7.59
C TYR A 16 -0.10 -3.80 -8.74
N GLN A 17 -0.76 -4.95 -8.60
CA GLN A 17 -1.83 -5.34 -9.50
C GLN A 17 -3.17 -4.95 -8.91
N GLU A 18 -3.79 -3.94 -9.51
CA GLU A 18 -5.11 -3.49 -9.10
C GLU A 18 -6.16 -4.59 -9.30
N LYS A 19 -7.09 -4.69 -8.35
CA LYS A 19 -8.19 -5.68 -8.36
C LYS A 19 -9.03 -5.68 -9.65
N LYS A 20 -9.05 -4.58 -10.40
CA LYS A 20 -9.81 -4.43 -11.66
C LYS A 20 -9.17 -5.15 -12.85
N TYR A 21 -7.88 -5.50 -12.78
CA TYR A 21 -7.14 -6.08 -13.90
C TYR A 21 -6.49 -7.41 -13.52
N GLY A 22 -7.11 -8.51 -13.98
CA GLY A 22 -6.51 -9.85 -14.01
C GLY A 22 -6.62 -10.65 -12.71
N ILE A 23 -7.66 -11.49 -12.61
CA ILE A 23 -7.71 -12.59 -11.64
C ILE A 23 -6.75 -13.68 -12.12
N ASN A 24 -5.80 -14.07 -11.25
CA ASN A 24 -4.99 -15.28 -11.30
C ASN A 24 -4.45 -15.70 -12.68
N THR A 25 -3.19 -15.37 -12.96
CA THR A 25 -2.40 -16.24 -13.83
C THR A 25 -2.13 -17.53 -13.06
N GLN A 26 -2.99 -18.54 -13.26
CA GLN A 26 -2.98 -19.86 -12.57
C GLN A 26 -1.68 -20.69 -12.73
N GLN A 27 -0.59 -20.10 -13.25
CA GLN A 27 0.65 -20.80 -13.57
C GLN A 27 1.91 -20.16 -12.97
N LYS A 28 1.80 -19.07 -12.21
CA LYS A 28 2.97 -18.41 -11.61
C LYS A 28 3.22 -18.87 -10.19
N GLU A 29 4.50 -19.06 -9.86
CA GLU A 29 4.91 -19.33 -8.48
C GLU A 29 4.60 -18.10 -7.61
N VAL A 30 3.96 -18.35 -6.47
CA VAL A 30 3.55 -17.31 -5.52
C VAL A 30 4.59 -17.20 -4.43
N TYR A 31 5.04 -15.97 -4.18
CA TYR A 31 6.03 -15.67 -3.16
C TYR A 31 5.43 -14.76 -2.09
N SER A 32 5.77 -15.03 -0.83
CA SER A 32 5.48 -14.11 0.27
C SER A 32 6.49 -12.97 0.27
N PHE A 33 6.01 -11.75 0.53
CA PHE A 33 6.86 -10.59 0.70
C PHE A 33 6.64 -9.91 2.06
N LEU A 34 7.66 -9.18 2.50
CA LEU A 34 7.61 -8.26 3.63
C LEU A 34 8.29 -6.95 3.22
N TRP A 35 7.53 -5.86 3.25
CA TRP A 35 8.07 -4.50 3.29
C TRP A 35 8.07 -4.02 4.73
N SER A 36 9.25 -3.76 5.28
CA SER A 36 9.40 -3.19 6.61
C SER A 36 10.17 -1.89 6.48
N GLU A 37 9.59 -0.78 6.93
CA GLU A 37 10.21 0.55 6.84
C GLU A 37 10.09 1.30 8.15
N ASN A 38 11.11 2.09 8.49
CA ASN A 38 11.01 3.03 9.58
C ASN A 38 9.87 4.03 9.29
N ILE A 39 9.10 4.40 10.31
CA ILE A 39 7.92 5.27 10.15
C ILE A 39 8.28 6.62 9.53
N ASP A 40 9.38 7.25 9.95
CA ASP A 40 9.79 8.56 9.42
C ASP A 40 10.13 8.47 7.93
N LEU A 41 10.84 7.40 7.55
CA LEU A 41 11.15 7.14 6.15
C LEU A 41 9.88 6.81 5.35
N PHE A 42 8.98 5.99 5.88
CA PHE A 42 7.70 5.70 5.23
C PHE A 42 6.89 6.97 4.98
N LEU A 43 6.73 7.83 5.99
CA LEU A 43 6.01 9.09 5.84
C LEU A 43 6.72 10.00 4.83
N SER A 44 8.05 10.08 4.82
CA SER A 44 8.75 10.90 3.83
C SER A 44 8.43 10.52 2.36
N ILE A 45 7.95 9.30 2.13
CA ILE A 45 7.60 8.78 0.81
C ILE A 45 6.08 8.85 0.55
N CYS A 46 5.25 8.41 1.50
CA CYS A 46 3.81 8.24 1.30
C CYS A 46 2.94 9.39 1.85
N GLN A 47 3.48 10.23 2.74
CA GLN A 47 2.70 11.19 3.53
C GLN A 47 1.83 12.10 2.66
N LYS A 48 2.39 12.66 1.59
CA LYS A 48 1.65 13.57 0.72
C LYS A 48 0.38 12.92 0.16
N ASN A 49 0.48 11.69 -0.37
CA ASN A 49 -0.67 11.01 -0.95
C ASN A 49 -1.75 10.71 0.09
N ILE A 50 -1.33 10.37 1.32
CA ILE A 50 -2.26 10.10 2.43
C ILE A 50 -2.93 11.41 2.89
N ASP A 51 -2.15 12.48 3.04
CA ASP A 51 -2.65 13.80 3.47
C ASP A 51 -3.60 14.39 2.42
N ASP A 52 -3.27 14.29 1.13
CA ASP A 52 -4.12 14.73 0.01
C ASP A 52 -5.44 13.94 0.00
N PHE A 53 -5.40 12.62 0.20
CA PHE A 53 -6.60 11.79 0.33
C PHE A 53 -7.49 12.21 1.51
N ILE A 54 -6.90 12.41 2.70
CA ILE A 54 -7.65 12.83 3.89
C ILE A 54 -8.26 14.22 3.68
N LEU A 55 -7.56 15.11 2.99
CA LEU A 55 -8.06 16.44 2.65
C LEU A 55 -9.25 16.35 1.69
N ASP A 56 -9.19 15.48 0.67
CA ASP A 56 -10.32 15.26 -0.24
C ASP A 56 -11.55 14.75 0.51
N CYS A 57 -11.37 13.87 1.52
CA CYS A 57 -12.47 13.40 2.37
C CYS A 57 -13.19 14.52 3.15
N THR A 58 -12.60 15.71 3.29
CA THR A 58 -13.28 16.85 3.96
C THR A 58 -14.47 17.39 3.16
N PHE A 59 -14.55 17.06 1.87
CA PHE A 59 -15.64 17.46 0.99
C PHE A 59 -16.80 16.44 0.94
N ASP A 60 -16.60 15.24 1.49
CA ASP A 60 -17.58 14.17 1.50
C ASP A 60 -18.54 14.28 2.70
N SER A 61 -19.77 13.78 2.54
CA SER A 61 -20.71 13.71 3.67
C SER A 61 -20.35 12.58 4.63
N TYR A 62 -20.84 12.65 5.88
CA TYR A 62 -20.67 11.56 6.84
C TYR A 62 -21.21 10.22 6.29
N ASP A 63 -22.35 10.24 5.61
CA ASP A 63 -22.98 9.03 5.08
C ASP A 63 -22.12 8.39 3.97
N ASP A 64 -21.47 9.21 3.14
CA ASP A 64 -20.53 8.75 2.11
C ASP A 64 -19.30 8.09 2.76
N LEU A 65 -18.70 8.75 3.75
CA LEU A 65 -17.54 8.23 4.49
C LEU A 65 -17.87 6.95 5.25
N ASN A 66 -19.06 6.85 5.84
CA ASN A 66 -19.55 5.66 6.53
C ASN A 66 -19.80 4.51 5.56
N GLY A 67 -20.32 4.79 4.36
CA GLY A 67 -20.46 3.79 3.29
C GLY A 67 -19.11 3.24 2.80
N LEU A 68 -18.04 4.02 2.96
CA LEU A 68 -16.66 3.66 2.66
C LEU A 68 -15.90 3.09 3.89
N GLU A 69 -16.56 3.00 5.05
CA GLU A 69 -15.99 2.58 6.32
C GLU A 69 -14.74 3.39 6.72
N ILE A 70 -14.77 4.70 6.48
CA ILE A 70 -13.74 5.68 6.88
C ILE A 70 -14.32 6.89 7.63
N GLU A 71 -15.51 6.76 8.19
CA GLU A 71 -16.19 7.78 9.00
C GLU A 71 -15.40 8.17 10.25
N TYR A 72 -14.47 7.32 10.72
CA TYR A 72 -13.55 7.69 11.78
C TYR A 72 -12.72 8.92 11.44
N LEU A 73 -12.41 9.18 10.16
CA LEU A 73 -11.70 10.40 9.74
C LEU A 73 -12.53 11.65 10.09
N TYR A 74 -13.85 11.60 9.86
CA TYR A 74 -14.77 12.66 10.26
C TYR A 74 -14.81 12.82 11.78
N ASN A 75 -14.96 11.71 12.50
CA ASN A 75 -15.04 11.72 13.98
C ASN A 75 -13.76 12.26 14.64
N LEU A 76 -12.61 12.13 13.96
CA LEU A 76 -11.31 12.64 14.41
C LEU A 76 -11.00 14.05 13.88
N ASN A 77 -11.95 14.73 13.23
CA ASN A 77 -11.77 16.03 12.57
C ASN A 77 -10.64 16.05 11.53
N PHE A 78 -10.59 15.01 10.69
CA PHE A 78 -9.68 14.88 9.54
C PHE A 78 -8.20 15.11 9.91
N PRO A 79 -7.62 14.28 10.80
CA PRO A 79 -6.24 14.42 11.21
C PRO A 79 -5.30 14.16 10.02
N ASN A 80 -4.20 14.90 9.90
CA ASN A 80 -3.15 14.53 8.94
C ASN A 80 -2.56 13.15 9.25
N SER A 81 -1.92 12.52 8.27
CA SER A 81 -1.32 11.18 8.35
C SER A 81 -0.40 10.99 9.55
N SER A 82 0.42 12.00 9.88
CA SER A 82 1.32 11.96 11.04
C SER A 82 0.55 11.88 12.36
N SER A 83 -0.53 12.67 12.48
CA SER A 83 -1.38 12.69 13.67
C SER A 83 -2.22 11.42 13.77
N LEU A 84 -2.76 10.94 12.65
CA LEU A 84 -3.52 9.69 12.57
C LEU A 84 -2.63 8.51 12.96
N LEU A 85 -1.44 8.39 12.37
CA LEU A 85 -0.47 7.34 12.70
C LEU A 85 -0.12 7.33 14.20
N ARG A 86 0.11 8.51 14.78
CA ARG A 86 0.56 8.63 16.18
C ARG A 86 -0.53 8.33 17.19
N ASN A 87 -1.74 8.85 16.95
CA ASN A 87 -2.82 8.82 17.92
C ASN A 87 -3.79 7.65 17.69
N ASN A 88 -3.89 7.18 16.44
CA ASN A 88 -4.86 6.19 15.96
C ASN A 88 -4.17 5.23 14.96
N PRO A 89 -3.13 4.47 15.39
CA PRO A 89 -2.33 3.65 14.50
C PRO A 89 -3.12 2.51 13.83
N ASN A 90 -4.15 1.99 14.49
CA ASN A 90 -4.98 0.93 13.93
C ASN A 90 -5.82 1.46 12.76
N GLU A 91 -6.44 2.63 12.94
CA GLU A 91 -7.19 3.35 11.92
C GLU A 91 -6.27 3.76 10.75
N PHE A 92 -5.04 4.18 11.04
CA PHE A 92 -4.03 4.44 10.01
C PHE A 92 -3.70 3.18 9.19
N CYS A 93 -3.48 2.04 9.83
CA CYS A 93 -3.23 0.77 9.14
C CYS A 93 -4.44 0.30 8.32
N ASP A 94 -5.65 0.45 8.88
CA ASP A 94 -6.90 0.11 8.19
C ASP A 94 -7.11 0.98 6.94
N LEU A 95 -6.83 2.28 7.02
CA LEU A 95 -6.85 3.21 5.89
C LEU A 95 -5.98 2.69 4.74
N LEU A 96 -4.72 2.38 5.04
CA LEU A 96 -3.77 1.90 4.03
C LEU A 96 -4.17 0.53 3.47
N TYR A 97 -4.78 -0.32 4.29
CA TYR A 97 -5.22 -1.66 3.86
C TYR A 97 -6.41 -1.59 2.90
N LYS A 98 -7.37 -0.70 3.17
CA LYS A 98 -8.52 -0.41 2.30
C LYS A 98 -8.11 0.31 1.03
N TYR A 99 -7.24 1.31 1.14
CA TYR A 99 -6.80 2.19 0.05
C TYR A 99 -5.33 1.96 -0.29
N GLN A 100 -5.05 0.79 -0.86
CA GLN A 100 -3.67 0.39 -1.19
C GLN A 100 -3.02 1.29 -2.25
N ASN A 101 -3.81 2.06 -3.00
CA ASN A 101 -3.35 3.09 -3.93
C ASN A 101 -2.70 4.30 -3.22
N LEU A 102 -2.84 4.43 -1.90
CA LEU A 102 -2.11 5.42 -1.11
C LEU A 102 -0.63 5.04 -0.91
N LEU A 103 -0.29 3.78 -1.15
CA LEU A 103 1.09 3.30 -1.15
C LEU A 103 1.79 3.68 -2.45
N ILE A 104 3.11 3.68 -2.42
CA ILE A 104 3.95 4.09 -3.56
C ILE A 104 4.04 3.09 -4.70
N PHE A 105 3.36 1.94 -4.59
CA PHE A 105 3.43 0.90 -5.59
C PHE A 105 2.69 1.34 -6.85
N THR A 106 3.45 1.64 -7.90
CA THR A 106 2.87 1.99 -9.19
C THR A 106 2.02 0.83 -9.71
N PRO A 107 0.79 1.08 -10.20
CA PRO A 107 0.02 0.05 -10.86
C PRO A 107 0.72 -0.47 -12.12
N ILE A 108 0.75 -1.79 -12.31
CA ILE A 108 1.47 -2.39 -13.45
C ILE A 108 0.90 -1.98 -14.82
N PHE A 109 -0.40 -1.69 -14.92
CA PHE A 109 -1.02 -1.32 -16.20
C PHE A 109 -1.01 0.18 -16.51
N HIS A 110 -0.51 0.99 -15.58
CA HIS A 110 -0.50 2.45 -15.70
C HIS A 110 0.82 3.02 -16.23
N ASN A 111 1.84 2.20 -16.46
CA ASN A 111 3.14 2.70 -16.88
C ASN A 111 3.54 2.14 -18.25
N ASN A 112 3.81 3.07 -19.18
CA ASN A 112 4.25 2.76 -20.53
C ASN A 112 5.78 2.53 -20.62
N THR A 113 6.52 2.64 -19.50
CA THR A 113 7.99 2.55 -19.49
C THR A 113 8.54 1.20 -19.04
N TYR A 114 7.69 0.20 -18.76
CA TYR A 114 8.19 -1.10 -18.32
C TYR A 114 8.86 -1.86 -19.45
N ASN A 115 10.09 -2.31 -19.19
CA ASN A 115 10.67 -3.37 -19.98
C ASN A 115 10.07 -4.70 -19.52
N TRP A 116 9.07 -5.19 -20.25
CA TRP A 116 8.40 -6.47 -20.01
C TRP A 116 9.36 -7.67 -20.03
N GLN A 117 10.63 -7.49 -20.42
CA GLN A 117 11.64 -8.53 -20.41
C GLN A 117 12.44 -8.62 -19.09
N ASP A 118 12.26 -7.69 -18.15
CA ASP A 118 12.96 -7.74 -16.88
C ASP A 118 12.37 -8.84 -15.97
N SER A 119 13.22 -9.80 -15.59
CA SER A 119 12.85 -10.94 -14.77
C SER A 119 12.76 -10.64 -13.27
N ASN A 120 13.16 -9.43 -12.84
CA ASN A 120 13.14 -9.00 -11.45
C ASN A 120 11.88 -8.22 -11.08
N ILE A 121 10.98 -7.97 -12.03
CA ILE A 121 9.70 -7.29 -11.78
C ILE A 121 8.85 -8.17 -10.87
N PHE A 122 8.56 -7.69 -9.66
CA PHE A 122 7.68 -8.33 -8.70
C PHE A 122 6.34 -7.62 -8.61
N ILE A 123 5.27 -8.39 -8.68
CA ILE A 123 3.90 -7.89 -8.71
C ILE A 123 3.20 -8.32 -7.44
N ILE A 124 2.85 -7.35 -6.61
CA ILE A 124 2.10 -7.52 -5.36
C ILE A 124 0.62 -7.75 -5.69
N ASN A 125 0.08 -8.89 -5.23
CA ASN A 125 -1.35 -9.17 -5.25
C ASN A 125 -1.71 -10.43 -4.42
N PRO A 126 -2.44 -10.33 -3.29
CA PRO A 126 -2.81 -9.12 -2.54
C PRO A 126 -1.83 -8.77 -1.41
N ILE A 127 -1.94 -7.53 -0.90
CA ILE A 127 -1.52 -7.19 0.46
C ILE A 127 -2.47 -7.89 1.44
N GLN A 128 -1.92 -8.59 2.42
CA GLN A 128 -2.66 -9.40 3.40
C GLN A 128 -2.68 -8.76 4.78
N SER A 129 -1.66 -7.99 5.14
CA SER A 129 -1.63 -7.28 6.42
C SER A 129 -0.77 -6.02 6.38
N ILE A 130 -1.15 -5.06 7.21
CA ILE A 130 -0.39 -3.85 7.52
C ILE A 130 -0.39 -3.70 9.04
N SER A 131 0.79 -3.55 9.65
CA SER A 131 0.94 -3.34 11.09
C SER A 131 2.05 -2.36 11.40
N ILE A 132 2.02 -1.79 12.60
CA ILE A 132 3.07 -0.93 13.13
C ILE A 132 3.65 -1.58 14.38
N GLU A 133 4.96 -1.81 14.39
CA GLU A 133 5.68 -2.42 15.51
C GLU A 133 7.07 -1.78 15.64
N ASN A 134 7.50 -1.43 16.86
CA ASN A 134 8.86 -0.94 17.14
C ASN A 134 9.32 0.19 16.18
N ASN A 135 8.49 1.21 16.01
CA ASN A 135 8.73 2.35 15.11
C ASN A 135 8.93 1.98 13.62
N HIS A 136 8.36 0.86 13.20
CA HIS A 136 8.35 0.41 11.81
C HIS A 136 6.93 0.10 11.37
N ILE A 137 6.61 0.46 10.13
CA ILE A 137 5.46 -0.09 9.43
C ILE A 137 5.89 -1.36 8.71
N LYS A 138 5.05 -2.39 8.79
CA LYS A 138 5.22 -3.68 8.13
C LYS A 138 4.03 -3.92 7.23
N ILE A 139 4.30 -4.17 5.95
CA ILE A 139 3.31 -4.52 4.93
C ILE A 139 3.68 -5.90 4.40
N GLN A 140 2.76 -6.84 4.52
CA GLN A 140 2.96 -8.22 4.11
C GLN A 140 1.88 -8.66 3.14
N GLY A 141 2.23 -9.59 2.27
CA GLY A 141 1.29 -10.20 1.38
C GLY A 141 1.97 -11.19 0.47
N ILE A 142 1.33 -11.45 -0.66
CA ILE A 142 1.86 -12.33 -1.69
C ILE A 142 1.97 -11.59 -3.02
N GLY A 143 2.80 -12.14 -3.89
CA GLY A 143 2.98 -11.65 -5.24
C GLY A 143 3.71 -12.68 -6.09
N TYR A 144 4.06 -12.29 -7.31
CA TYR A 144 4.73 -13.15 -8.27
C TYR A 144 5.70 -12.34 -9.12
N PHE A 145 6.74 -13.00 -9.64
CA PHE A 145 7.61 -12.38 -10.64
C PHE A 145 6.92 -12.40 -12.00
N LEU A 146 7.06 -11.32 -12.78
CA LEU A 146 6.37 -11.19 -14.06
C LEU A 146 6.83 -12.26 -15.08
N ASN A 147 8.12 -12.63 -15.06
CA ASN A 147 8.75 -13.51 -16.04
C ASN A 147 9.36 -14.79 -15.45
N LYS A 148 8.92 -15.21 -14.26
CA LYS A 148 9.22 -16.53 -13.68
C LYS A 148 7.90 -17.25 -13.39
#